data_AF-A0A7Y4TRY6-F1
#
_entry.id   AF-A0A7Y4TRY6-F1
#
_cell.length_a   1.000
_cell.length_b   1.000
_cell.length_c   1.000
_cell.angle_alpha   90.00
_cell.angle_beta   90.00
_cell.angle_gamma   90.00
#
_symmetry.space_group_name_H-M   'P 1'
#
loop_
_entity.id
_entity.type
_entity.pdbx_description
1 polymer ?
#
loop_
_entity_poly.entity_id
_entity_poly.type
_entity_poly.pdbx_seq_one_letter_code
_entity_poly.pdbx_strand_id
1 'polypeptide(L)'
;IARIAPEVELYSIKVLGSAGLGDGQAFLAGLEYAIKHRYQVINLSLGTTKPQFFSPLHDLLDRAYQAGCIVVAAANNLPHPSFPSVFSSSLISVIKSTEKDPLNFGFHFGEVIELTAPGVNVRTAWLDGGHRTLTGNSFACPHIVGVIALLLEKHPEMTPFQVKSALYAIAGENLKESAAPVE
;
A
#
# COMPACT_ATOMS: atom_id res chain seq x y z
N ILE A 1 4.55 7.21 -5.05
CA ILE A 1 3.72 7.05 -6.26
C ILE A 1 4.31 7.80 -7.45
N ALA A 2 4.03 9.10 -7.68
CA ALA A 2 4.44 9.80 -8.92
C ALA A 2 5.95 9.80 -9.23
N ARG A 3 6.83 9.67 -8.22
CA ARG A 3 8.28 9.48 -8.44
C ARG A 3 8.63 8.17 -9.16
N ILE A 4 7.80 7.14 -8.98
CA ILE A 4 7.99 5.78 -9.51
C ILE A 4 7.19 5.61 -10.79
N ALA A 5 5.92 6.03 -10.78
CA ALA A 5 5.01 6.00 -11.92
C ALA A 5 4.53 7.44 -12.21
N PRO A 6 5.24 8.21 -13.05
CA PRO A 6 4.96 9.63 -13.26
C PRO A 6 3.65 9.88 -14.02
N GLU A 7 3.25 8.96 -14.89
CA GLU A 7 2.04 9.06 -15.71
C GLU A 7 0.76 8.60 -15.00
N VAL A 8 0.83 8.29 -13.69
CA VAL A 8 -0.36 7.87 -12.94
C VAL A 8 -1.34 9.02 -12.75
N GLU A 9 -2.63 8.73 -12.88
CA GLU A 9 -3.67 9.65 -12.46
C GLU A 9 -3.93 9.51 -10.95
N LEU A 10 -3.83 10.61 -10.21
CA LEU A 10 -3.99 10.62 -8.74
C LEU A 10 -5.33 11.21 -8.32
N TYR A 11 -6.08 10.43 -7.56
CA TYR A 11 -7.33 10.86 -6.92
C TYR A 11 -7.15 10.96 -5.41
N SER A 12 -7.58 12.07 -4.81
CA SER A 12 -7.50 12.30 -3.36
C SER A 12 -8.88 12.15 -2.72
N ILE A 13 -9.03 11.16 -1.84
CA ILE A 13 -10.25 10.94 -1.05
C ILE A 13 -9.93 11.26 0.40
N LYS A 14 -10.43 12.39 0.89
CA LYS A 14 -10.12 12.87 2.24
C LYS A 14 -10.96 12.14 3.28
N VAL A 15 -10.30 11.29 4.08
CA VAL A 15 -10.92 10.57 5.21
C VAL A 15 -10.33 10.95 6.58
N LEU A 16 -9.24 11.72 6.59
CA LEU A 16 -8.57 12.22 7.80
C LEU A 16 -8.76 13.74 7.94
N GLY A 17 -8.96 14.20 9.18
CA GLY A 17 -8.98 15.61 9.53
C GLY A 17 -7.59 16.24 9.55
N SER A 18 -7.52 17.54 9.84
CA SER A 18 -6.26 18.32 9.86
C SER A 18 -5.22 17.82 10.87
N ALA A 19 -5.66 17.18 11.95
CA ALA A 19 -4.77 16.57 12.95
C ALA A 19 -4.26 15.16 12.56
N GLY A 20 -4.57 14.66 11.35
CA GLY A 20 -4.27 13.28 10.95
C GLY A 20 -5.15 12.22 11.63
N LEU A 21 -6.13 12.65 12.43
CA LEU A 21 -7.14 11.79 13.04
C LEU A 21 -8.34 11.68 12.11
N GLY A 22 -8.75 10.45 11.82
CA GLY A 22 -9.89 10.13 10.98
C GLY A 22 -11.13 9.80 11.78
N ASP A 23 -12.28 10.11 11.19
CA ASP A 23 -13.53 9.45 11.55
C ASP A 23 -13.58 8.09 10.85
N GLY A 24 -13.83 7.03 11.59
CA GLY A 24 -13.91 5.68 11.03
C GLY A 24 -15.08 5.53 10.04
N GLN A 25 -16.15 6.31 10.20
CA GLN A 25 -17.24 6.33 9.21
C GLN A 25 -16.80 7.00 7.90
N ALA A 26 -16.08 8.11 7.98
CA ALA A 26 -15.47 8.73 6.80
C ALA A 26 -14.48 7.77 6.10
N PHE A 27 -13.73 6.97 6.86
CA PHE A 27 -12.85 5.95 6.28
C PHE A 27 -13.64 4.88 5.51
N LEU A 28 -14.68 4.29 6.10
CA LEU A 28 -15.54 3.32 5.41
C LEU A 28 -16.17 3.92 4.14
N ALA A 29 -16.73 5.12 4.24
CA ALA A 29 -17.36 5.81 3.11
C ALA A 29 -16.37 6.13 2.00
N GLY A 30 -15.15 6.58 2.33
CA GLY A 30 -14.11 6.87 1.36
C GLY A 30 -13.60 5.63 0.64
N LEU A 31 -13.41 4.51 1.37
CA LEU A 31 -13.05 3.23 0.76
C LEU A 31 -14.17 2.71 -0.15
N GLU A 32 -15.43 2.77 0.32
CA GLU A 32 -16.56 2.36 -0.51
C GLU A 32 -16.70 3.22 -1.77
N TYR A 33 -16.50 4.54 -1.66
CA TYR A 33 -16.48 5.44 -2.80
C TYR A 33 -15.42 5.03 -3.82
N ALA A 34 -14.20 4.71 -3.36
CA ALA A 34 -13.11 4.30 -4.24
C ALA A 34 -13.44 3.00 -5.01
N ILE A 35 -14.03 2.03 -4.31
CA ILE A 35 -14.46 0.75 -4.89
C ILE A 35 -15.58 0.95 -5.91
N LYS A 36 -16.60 1.77 -5.59
CA LYS A 36 -17.72 2.08 -6.49
C LYS A 36 -17.27 2.74 -7.79
N HIS A 37 -16.22 3.58 -7.73
CA HIS A 37 -15.62 4.23 -8.91
C HIS A 37 -14.60 3.33 -9.65
N ARG A 38 -14.33 2.12 -9.14
CA ARG A 38 -13.40 1.15 -9.71
C ARG A 38 -11.98 1.71 -9.91
N TYR A 39 -11.48 2.50 -8.96
CA TYR A 39 -10.07 2.87 -8.99
C TYR A 39 -9.20 1.61 -8.95
N GLN A 40 -8.27 1.50 -9.89
CA GLN A 40 -7.48 0.29 -10.07
C GLN A 40 -6.60 -0.02 -8.85
N VAL A 41 -6.01 1.00 -8.23
CA VAL A 41 -5.15 0.85 -7.04
C VAL A 41 -5.56 1.83 -5.94
N ILE A 42 -5.76 1.32 -4.74
CA ILE A 42 -6.19 2.08 -3.56
C ILE A 42 -5.07 2.06 -2.51
N ASN A 43 -4.46 3.23 -2.27
CA ASN A 43 -3.42 3.41 -1.25
C ASN A 43 -4.03 3.75 0.12
N LEU A 44 -3.89 2.84 1.08
CA LEU A 44 -4.31 3.04 2.47
C LEU A 44 -3.08 3.17 3.38
N SER A 45 -2.46 4.36 3.39
CA SER A 45 -1.40 4.73 4.34
C SER A 45 -1.91 5.04 5.76
N LEU A 46 -2.98 4.35 6.18
CA LEU A 46 -3.71 4.56 7.42
C LEU A 46 -4.35 3.25 7.89
N GLY A 47 -4.76 3.21 9.16
CA GLY A 47 -5.48 2.09 9.73
C GLY A 47 -6.14 2.44 11.06
N THR A 48 -6.87 1.49 11.62
CA THR A 48 -7.56 1.63 12.91
C THR A 48 -7.39 0.37 13.75
N THR A 49 -7.26 0.53 15.06
CA THR A 49 -7.23 -0.56 16.04
C THR A 49 -8.61 -0.82 16.67
N LYS A 50 -9.61 -0.01 16.31
CA LYS A 50 -10.97 -0.06 16.84
C LYS A 50 -11.71 -1.31 16.34
N PRO A 51 -12.07 -2.28 17.21
CA PRO A 51 -12.61 -3.58 16.80
C PRO A 51 -13.92 -3.50 16.00
N GLN A 52 -14.75 -2.47 16.24
CA GLN A 52 -16.02 -2.30 15.53
C GLN A 52 -15.87 -2.11 14.01
N PHE A 53 -14.66 -1.78 13.53
CA PHE A 53 -14.38 -1.64 12.10
C PHE A 53 -13.84 -2.91 11.45
N PHE A 54 -13.61 -3.99 12.22
CA PHE A 54 -13.10 -5.26 11.69
C PHE A 54 -13.98 -5.79 10.55
N SER A 55 -15.25 -6.08 10.84
CA SER A 55 -16.17 -6.69 9.87
C SER A 55 -16.50 -5.74 8.71
N PRO A 56 -16.85 -4.45 8.94
CA PRO A 56 -17.14 -3.54 7.83
C PRO A 56 -15.96 -3.33 6.87
N LEU A 57 -14.72 -3.30 7.38
CA LEU A 57 -13.54 -3.19 6.53
C LEU A 57 -13.27 -4.49 5.77
N HIS A 58 -13.40 -5.65 6.43
CA HIS A 58 -13.27 -6.95 5.77
C HIS A 58 -14.25 -7.08 4.59
N ASP A 59 -15.53 -6.77 4.80
CA ASP A 59 -16.56 -6.83 3.75
C ASP A 59 -16.30 -5.86 2.60
N LEU A 60 -15.72 -4.69 2.87
CA LEU A 60 -15.31 -3.75 1.83
C LEU A 60 -14.12 -4.27 1.02
N LEU A 61 -13.14 -4.93 1.65
CA LEU A 61 -12.00 -5.48 0.94
C LEU A 61 -12.39 -6.65 0.06
N ASP A 62 -13.30 -7.51 0.50
CA ASP A 62 -13.80 -8.60 -0.35
C ASP A 62 -14.53 -8.04 -1.58
N ARG A 63 -15.33 -6.98 -1.40
CA ARG A 63 -15.95 -6.25 -2.52
C ARG A 63 -14.90 -5.60 -3.43
N ALA A 64 -13.84 -5.02 -2.86
CA ALA A 64 -12.75 -4.43 -3.64
C ALA A 64 -12.05 -5.49 -4.51
N TYR A 65 -11.71 -6.63 -3.90
CA TYR A 65 -11.05 -7.75 -4.55
C TYR A 65 -11.91 -8.31 -5.70
N GLN A 66 -13.20 -8.54 -5.46
CA GLN A 66 -14.16 -8.97 -6.48
C GLN A 66 -14.36 -7.92 -7.59
N ALA A 67 -14.26 -6.63 -7.25
CA ALA A 67 -14.38 -5.56 -8.22
C ALA A 67 -13.12 -5.37 -9.09
N GLY A 68 -12.02 -6.07 -8.78
CA GLY A 68 -10.71 -5.93 -9.43
C GLY A 68 -9.86 -4.79 -8.88
N CYS A 69 -10.28 -4.14 -7.78
CA CYS A 69 -9.52 -3.07 -7.15
C CYS A 69 -8.36 -3.66 -6.32
N ILE A 70 -7.15 -3.18 -6.55
CA ILE A 70 -5.96 -3.60 -5.80
C ILE A 70 -5.80 -2.67 -4.60
N VAL A 71 -5.99 -3.20 -3.39
CA VAL A 71 -5.83 -2.43 -2.15
C VAL A 71 -4.43 -2.67 -1.59
N VAL A 72 -3.71 -1.60 -1.26
CA VAL A 72 -2.43 -1.65 -0.56
C VAL A 72 -2.56 -0.93 0.76
N ALA A 73 -2.22 -1.57 1.87
CA ALA A 73 -2.38 -1.01 3.21
C ALA A 73 -1.06 -1.02 3.98
N ALA A 74 -0.77 0.09 4.66
CA ALA A 74 0.33 0.17 5.61
C ALA A 74 -0.04 -0.56 6.91
N ALA A 75 0.84 -1.43 7.40
CA ALA A 75 0.70 -1.98 8.73
C ALA A 75 0.92 -0.92 9.81
N ASN A 76 0.43 -1.19 11.02
CA ASN A 76 0.62 -0.29 12.15
C ASN A 76 2.12 -0.06 12.44
N ASN A 77 2.49 1.18 12.77
CA ASN A 77 3.86 1.50 13.19
C ASN A 77 4.15 1.03 14.63
N LEU A 78 3.12 0.69 15.39
CA LEU A 78 3.20 0.10 16.72
C LEU A 78 3.04 -1.43 16.64
N PRO A 79 3.51 -2.20 17.64
CA PRO A 79 3.42 -3.66 17.68
C PRO A 79 2.01 -4.16 18.00
N HIS A 80 0.98 -3.52 17.44
CA HIS A 80 -0.42 -3.88 17.59
C HIS A 80 -1.07 -4.00 16.21
N PRO A 81 -1.78 -5.10 15.92
CA PRO A 81 -2.51 -5.26 14.67
C PRO A 81 -3.50 -4.11 14.42
N SER A 82 -3.66 -3.73 13.17
CA SER A 82 -4.63 -2.71 12.74
C SER A 82 -5.39 -3.17 11.51
N PHE A 83 -6.61 -2.69 11.36
CA PHE A 83 -7.44 -2.90 10.19
C PHE A 83 -7.26 -1.72 9.23
N PRO A 84 -7.16 -1.95 7.90
CA PRO A 84 -7.36 -3.23 7.22
C PRO A 84 -6.09 -4.10 7.04
N SER A 85 -4.90 -3.63 7.44
CA SER A 85 -3.61 -4.25 7.08
C SER A 85 -3.40 -5.72 7.48
N VAL A 86 -4.27 -6.28 8.33
CA VAL A 86 -4.22 -7.70 8.72
C VAL A 86 -4.95 -8.63 7.75
N PHE A 87 -5.75 -8.08 6.82
CA PHE A 87 -6.60 -8.85 5.91
C PHE A 87 -5.85 -9.22 4.62
N SER A 88 -4.66 -9.79 4.76
CA SER A 88 -3.72 -10.00 3.66
C SER A 88 -4.19 -11.03 2.63
N SER A 89 -5.29 -11.74 2.85
CA SER A 89 -5.96 -12.48 1.77
C SER A 89 -6.51 -11.55 0.69
N SER A 90 -7.09 -10.41 1.09
CA SER A 90 -7.90 -9.54 0.22
C SER A 90 -7.22 -8.20 -0.12
N LEU A 91 -6.03 -7.92 0.44
CA LEU A 91 -5.21 -6.73 0.16
C LEU A 91 -3.72 -7.03 0.22
N ILE A 92 -2.87 -6.07 -0.18
CA ILE A 92 -1.41 -6.12 -0.04
C ILE A 92 -0.96 -5.36 1.21
N SER A 93 -0.39 -6.06 2.20
CA SER A 93 0.06 -5.45 3.47
C SER A 93 1.55 -5.10 3.44
N VAL A 94 1.90 -3.86 3.82
CA VAL A 94 3.26 -3.32 3.67
C VAL A 94 3.82 -2.76 4.98
N ILE A 95 5.06 -3.13 5.31
CA ILE A 95 5.89 -2.50 6.35
C ILE A 95 7.11 -1.79 5.74
N LYS A 96 7.71 -0.89 6.51
CA LYS A 96 8.93 -0.18 6.09
C LYS A 96 10.19 -1.04 6.20
N SER A 97 11.13 -0.81 5.29
CA SER A 97 12.53 -1.19 5.40
C SER A 97 13.44 0.05 5.31
N THR A 98 14.74 -0.15 5.56
CA THR A 98 15.80 0.85 5.38
C THR A 98 16.32 0.94 3.94
N GLU A 99 15.74 0.16 3.03
CA GLU A 99 16.09 0.20 1.61
C GLU A 99 15.83 1.59 1.02
N LYS A 100 16.64 1.99 0.04
CA LYS A 100 16.59 3.28 -0.63
C LYS A 100 16.06 3.17 -2.06
N ASP A 101 16.32 2.05 -2.73
CA ASP A 101 15.79 1.82 -4.07
C ASP A 101 14.28 1.57 -4.00
N PRO A 102 13.44 2.43 -4.62
CA PRO A 102 11.99 2.26 -4.64
C PRO A 102 11.50 0.94 -5.27
N LEU A 103 12.31 0.29 -6.11
CA LEU A 103 11.99 -0.97 -6.79
C LEU A 103 12.53 -2.20 -6.04
N ASN A 104 13.44 -2.00 -5.09
CA ASN A 104 13.95 -3.05 -4.23
C ASN A 104 13.05 -3.18 -2.99
N PHE A 105 12.12 -4.13 -3.05
CA PHE A 105 11.21 -4.48 -1.97
C PHE A 105 11.26 -5.98 -1.71
N GLY A 106 11.00 -6.38 -0.46
CA GLY A 106 11.04 -7.76 -0.01
C GLY A 106 9.65 -8.35 0.22
N PHE A 107 9.59 -9.67 0.36
CA PHE A 107 8.39 -10.42 0.67
C PHE A 107 8.60 -11.38 1.85
N HIS A 108 7.58 -11.56 2.69
CA HIS A 108 7.59 -12.45 3.85
C HIS A 108 6.56 -13.58 3.69
N PHE A 109 7.03 -14.79 3.39
CA PHE A 109 6.14 -15.94 3.16
C PHE A 109 5.51 -16.42 4.48
N GLY A 110 4.18 -16.59 4.47
CA GLY A 110 3.43 -17.15 5.60
C GLY A 110 3.13 -16.15 6.73
N GLU A 111 3.49 -14.88 6.56
CA GLU A 111 3.20 -13.83 7.53
C GLU A 111 1.96 -13.02 7.14
N VAL A 112 1.31 -12.43 8.15
CA VAL A 112 0.22 -11.46 7.92
C VAL A 112 0.77 -10.22 7.21
N ILE A 113 2.04 -9.90 7.37
CA ILE A 113 2.69 -8.84 6.60
C ILE A 113 3.27 -9.47 5.33
N GLU A 114 2.88 -8.96 4.17
CA GLU A 114 3.32 -9.53 2.90
C GLU A 114 4.63 -8.88 2.44
N LEU A 115 4.73 -7.54 2.42
CA LEU A 115 5.86 -6.85 1.78
C LEU A 115 6.62 -5.90 2.72
N THR A 116 7.92 -5.78 2.47
CA THR A 116 8.78 -4.70 3.00
C THR A 116 9.15 -3.75 1.87
N ALA A 117 9.04 -2.44 2.08
CA ALA A 117 9.42 -1.44 1.08
C ALA A 117 10.08 -0.20 1.73
N PRO A 118 10.82 0.63 0.97
CA PRO A 118 11.44 1.85 1.49
C PRO A 118 10.48 2.73 2.27
N GLY A 119 10.73 2.89 3.58
CA GLY A 119 9.87 3.69 4.45
C GLY A 119 10.61 4.42 5.56
N VAL A 120 11.94 4.43 5.52
CA VAL A 120 12.81 5.17 6.43
C VAL A 120 13.46 6.33 5.69
N ASN A 121 13.40 7.53 6.27
CA ASN A 121 13.96 8.77 5.71
C ASN A 121 13.50 9.05 4.26
N VAL A 122 12.21 8.83 4.00
CA VAL A 122 11.61 9.06 2.68
C VAL A 122 11.36 10.54 2.49
N ARG A 123 12.00 11.15 1.49
CA ARG A 123 11.70 12.52 1.04
C ARG A 123 10.37 12.53 0.27
N THR A 124 9.41 13.31 0.75
CA THR A 124 8.04 13.42 0.21
C THR A 124 7.69 14.86 -0.10
N ALA A 125 6.84 15.07 -1.11
CA ALA A 125 6.23 16.36 -1.38
C ALA A 125 5.37 16.78 -0.19
N TRP A 126 5.34 18.08 0.09
CA TRP A 126 4.61 18.69 1.19
C TRP A 126 3.81 19.91 0.72
N LEU A 127 3.04 20.51 1.62
CA LEU A 127 2.30 21.73 1.33
C LEU A 127 3.23 22.86 0.86
N ASP A 128 2.66 23.81 0.12
CA ASP A 128 3.34 25.01 -0.39
C ASP A 128 4.56 24.72 -1.29
N GLY A 129 4.53 23.59 -2.01
CA GLY A 129 5.64 23.13 -2.85
C GLY A 129 6.86 22.62 -2.07
N GLY A 130 6.71 22.50 -0.74
CA GLY A 130 7.76 22.05 0.15
C GLY A 130 8.06 20.55 0.03
N HIS A 131 9.05 20.11 0.80
CA HIS A 131 9.37 18.70 0.96
C HIS A 131 9.62 18.38 2.42
N ARG A 132 9.27 17.17 2.84
CA ARG A 132 9.56 16.67 4.19
C ARG A 132 10.11 15.26 4.14
N THR A 133 11.09 14.99 4.98
CA THR A 133 11.65 13.66 5.19
C THR A 133 10.95 12.99 6.36
N LEU A 134 10.35 11.83 6.12
CA LEU A 134 9.51 11.13 7.09
C LEU A 134 9.82 9.64 7.12
N THR A 135 9.46 8.98 8.24
CA THR A 135 9.68 7.55 8.46
C THR A 135 8.39 6.91 8.94
N GLY A 136 8.00 5.78 8.35
CA GLY A 136 6.81 5.03 8.73
C GLY A 136 6.33 4.08 7.64
N ASN A 137 5.54 3.08 8.02
CA ASN A 137 4.92 2.14 7.09
C ASN A 137 4.00 2.87 6.09
N SER A 138 3.39 3.97 6.53
CA SER A 138 2.62 4.90 5.68
C SER A 138 3.42 5.44 4.49
N PHE A 139 4.75 5.50 4.57
CA PHE A 139 5.64 5.94 3.49
C PHE A 139 6.20 4.78 2.65
N ALA A 140 6.14 3.54 3.17
CA ALA A 140 6.44 2.33 2.42
C ALA A 140 5.31 1.93 1.46
N CYS A 141 4.06 1.99 1.94
CA CYS A 141 2.86 1.64 1.16
C CYS A 141 2.79 2.35 -0.24
N PRO A 142 3.06 3.66 -0.36
CA PRO A 142 3.04 4.37 -1.65
C PRO A 142 4.18 4.02 -2.62
N HIS A 143 5.20 3.25 -2.18
CA HIS A 143 6.22 2.71 -3.07
C HIS A 143 5.65 1.51 -3.84
N ILE A 144 5.05 0.56 -3.13
CA ILE A 144 4.37 -0.61 -3.72
C ILE A 144 3.24 -0.18 -4.65
N VAL A 145 2.46 0.83 -4.29
CA VAL A 145 1.44 1.41 -5.19
C VAL A 145 2.04 1.94 -6.49
N GLY A 146 3.23 2.55 -6.43
CA GLY A 146 3.95 2.99 -7.63
C GLY A 146 4.39 1.83 -8.52
N VAL A 147 4.91 0.75 -7.93
CA VAL A 147 5.28 -0.47 -8.67
C VAL A 147 4.05 -1.10 -9.32
N ILE A 148 2.93 -1.19 -8.61
CA ILE A 148 1.68 -1.72 -9.15
C ILE A 148 1.18 -0.86 -10.32
N ALA A 149 1.28 0.47 -10.22
CA ALA A 149 0.90 1.34 -11.33
C ALA A 149 1.72 1.06 -12.59
N LEU A 150 3.03 0.82 -12.48
CA LEU A 150 3.87 0.40 -13.62
C LEU A 150 3.48 -0.96 -14.19
N LEU A 151 3.10 -1.92 -13.33
CA LEU A 151 2.57 -3.22 -13.78
C LEU A 151 1.29 -3.04 -14.59
N LEU A 152 0.35 -2.22 -14.09
CA LEU A 152 -0.94 -1.98 -14.73
C LEU A 152 -0.84 -1.10 -15.98
N GLU A 153 0.16 -0.23 -16.08
CA GLU A 153 0.46 0.50 -17.31
C GLU A 153 0.78 -0.47 -18.46
N LYS A 154 1.56 -1.51 -18.16
CA LYS A 154 1.95 -2.53 -19.14
C LYS A 154 0.91 -3.63 -19.34
N HIS A 155 0.17 -3.96 -18.29
CA HIS A 155 -0.80 -5.05 -18.24
C HIS A 155 -2.10 -4.59 -17.52
N PRO A 156 -2.95 -3.78 -18.18
CA PRO A 156 -4.10 -3.13 -17.54
C PRO A 156 -5.16 -4.09 -17.00
N GLU A 157 -5.18 -5.33 -17.49
CA GLU A 157 -6.14 -6.38 -17.16
C GLU A 157 -5.74 -7.23 -15.95
N MET A 158 -4.57 -7.00 -15.35
CA MET A 158 -4.10 -7.81 -14.22
C MET A 158 -5.08 -7.74 -13.05
N THR A 159 -5.51 -8.91 -12.61
CA THR A 159 -6.32 -9.09 -11.40
C THR A 159 -5.49 -8.85 -10.14
N PRO A 160 -6.12 -8.58 -8.98
CA PRO A 160 -5.41 -8.50 -7.70
C PRO A 160 -4.50 -9.70 -7.41
N PHE A 161 -4.94 -10.91 -7.76
CA PHE A 161 -4.15 -12.13 -7.63
C PHE A 161 -2.88 -12.12 -8.50
N GLN A 162 -3.02 -11.73 -9.77
CA GLN A 162 -1.88 -11.65 -10.70
C GLN A 162 -0.90 -10.57 -10.27
N VAL A 163 -1.38 -9.42 -9.79
CA VAL A 163 -0.52 -8.36 -9.26
C VAL A 163 0.27 -8.85 -8.04
N LYS A 164 -0.39 -9.52 -7.08
CA LYS A 164 0.31 -10.14 -5.95
C LYS A 164 1.37 -11.14 -6.38
N SER A 165 1.04 -12.00 -7.32
CA SER A 165 1.97 -13.01 -7.85
C SER A 165 3.18 -12.38 -8.53
N ALA A 166 2.98 -11.30 -9.30
CA ALA A 166 4.05 -10.55 -9.93
C ALA A 166 4.96 -9.86 -8.90
N LEU A 167 4.38 -9.23 -7.87
CA LEU A 167 5.15 -8.63 -6.77
C LEU A 167 6.00 -9.69 -6.05
N TYR A 168 5.48 -10.89 -5.83
CA TYR A 168 6.23 -11.98 -5.21
C TYR A 168 7.40 -12.44 -6.07
N ALA A 169 7.20 -12.55 -7.39
CA ALA A 169 8.27 -12.90 -8.31
C ALA A 169 9.38 -11.83 -8.30
N ILE A 170 9.01 -10.55 -8.36
CA ILE A 170 9.96 -9.42 -8.34
C ILE A 170 10.73 -9.40 -7.00
N ALA A 171 10.04 -9.51 -5.87
CA ALA A 171 10.69 -9.56 -4.55
C ALA A 171 11.66 -10.76 -4.42
N GLY A 172 11.32 -11.89 -5.04
CA GLY A 172 12.19 -13.06 -5.10
C GLY A 172 13.50 -12.80 -5.84
N GLU A 173 13.46 -12.05 -6.95
CA GLU A 173 14.68 -11.66 -7.67
C GLU A 173 15.50 -10.62 -6.90
N ASN A 174 14.85 -9.62 -6.29
CA ASN A 174 15.51 -8.61 -5.43
C ASN A 174 16.33 -9.26 -4.31
N LEU A 175 15.81 -10.33 -3.70
CA LEU A 175 16.51 -11.09 -2.65
C LEU A 175 17.75 -11.82 -3.18
N LYS A 176 17.71 -12.34 -4.42
CA LYS A 176 18.87 -13.01 -5.05
C LYS A 176 19.96 -12.01 -5.39
N GLU A 177 19.60 -10.85 -5.95
CA GLU A 177 20.55 -9.78 -6.26
C GLU A 177 21.23 -9.24 -4.99
N SER A 178 20.48 -9.09 -3.91
CA SER A 178 21.02 -8.66 -2.61
C SER A 178 21.94 -9.70 -1.94
N ALA A 179 21.85 -10.97 -2.36
CA ALA A 179 22.68 -12.07 -1.86
C ALA A 179 23.86 -12.42 -2.78
N ALA A 180 23.94 -11.82 -3.98
CA ALA A 180 25.07 -11.99 -4.88
C ALA A 180 26.33 -11.34 -4.27
N PRO A 181 27.49 -12.03 -4.25
CA PRO A 181 28.72 -11.42 -3.78
C PRO A 181 29.05 -10.21 -4.65
N VAL A 182 29.38 -9.09 -4.00
CA VAL A 182 29.88 -7.89 -4.68
C VAL A 182 31.24 -8.26 -5.28
N GLU A 183 31.34 -8.28 -6.60
CA GLU A 183 32.62 -8.44 -7.33
C GLU A 183 33.58 -7.28 -7.06
#